data_AF-A0A958R883-F1
#
_entry.id   AF-A0A958R883-F1
#
_cell.length_a   1.000
_cell.length_b   1.000
_cell.length_c   1.000
_cell.angle_alpha   90.00
_cell.angle_beta   90.00
_cell.angle_gamma   90.00
#
_symmetry.space_group_name_H-M   'P 1'
#
loop_
_entity.id
_entity.type
_entity.pdbx_description
1 polymer ?
#
loop_
_entity_poly.entity_id
_entity_poly.type
_entity_poly.pdbx_seq_one_letter_code
_entity_poly.pdbx_strand_id
1 'polypeptide(L)'
;QKGLQWLLEENDANQNLFPDGFGMMEIHGLNSEMIDVATYTQKAFEDAAKMANALNKSDLAREYEEFALNIKQKINAEFWSEEFGSYADFIGTDEQALHLIEDALVRADTLNKPWAVEELKATRDQILKNPSSSPRPFVLHHNWVVNTPMEMGIADPEKALIALDNAKKYTNPFGMFVTGIDRDASAGMDEGSFKGSKVFSYTGAVMTLPTGVQAVAENNYGRPNEALDYLKRMTRTFSYALPGSMYEVSPDYGMMTQAWNIYAFAVPIVNQFFGIHPKAYDKVVEIEPQMPSEWNNASLENVKIAENEVSIWYEKNDSHVKIKVTQTQPNWQIKLVLPDAGYTVSDENANVQSSNGKTMITSTELEIVVTKN
;
A
#
# COMPACT_ATOMS: atom_id res chain seq x y z
N GLN A 1 -16.24 4.30 16.57
CA GLN A 1 -16.31 4.76 17.97
C GLN A 1 -15.75 3.71 18.91
N LYS A 2 -16.50 2.69 19.36
CA LYS A 2 -15.99 1.69 20.34
C LYS A 2 -14.65 1.04 19.98
N GLY A 3 -14.45 0.64 18.72
CA GLY A 3 -13.17 0.05 18.29
C GLY A 3 -11.98 1.02 18.37
N LEU A 4 -12.18 2.28 17.95
CA LEU A 4 -11.15 3.32 18.04
C LEU A 4 -10.82 3.69 19.49
N GLN A 5 -11.85 3.74 20.33
CA GLN A 5 -11.69 3.95 21.76
C GLN A 5 -10.90 2.82 22.40
N TRP A 6 -11.25 1.56 22.09
CA TRP A 6 -10.53 0.38 22.59
C TRP A 6 -9.06 0.36 22.16
N LEU A 7 -8.74 0.79 20.94
CA LEU A 7 -7.34 0.89 20.49
C LEU A 7 -6.51 1.83 21.38
N LEU A 8 -7.03 3.02 21.70
CA LEU A 8 -6.30 4.03 22.47
C LEU A 8 -6.39 3.84 24.00
N GLU A 9 -7.47 3.26 24.52
CA GLU A 9 -7.64 3.10 25.96
C GLU A 9 -7.04 1.79 26.49
N GLU A 10 -7.15 0.69 25.73
CA GLU A 10 -6.78 -0.64 26.20
C GLU A 10 -5.47 -1.15 25.62
N ASN A 11 -5.02 -0.60 24.48
CA ASN A 11 -3.84 -1.09 23.76
C ASN A 11 -2.74 -0.04 23.57
N ASP A 12 -2.88 1.17 24.09
CA ASP A 12 -1.82 2.20 24.05
C ASP A 12 -1.35 2.50 25.49
N ALA A 13 -0.56 1.58 26.04
CA ALA A 13 -0.22 1.57 27.47
C ALA A 13 0.61 2.79 27.91
N ASN A 14 1.42 3.35 27.00
CA ASN A 14 2.24 4.53 27.27
C ASN A 14 1.61 5.84 26.78
N GLN A 15 0.41 5.78 26.20
CA GLN A 15 -0.39 6.90 25.70
C GLN A 15 0.34 7.74 24.65
N ASN A 16 1.16 7.09 23.81
CA ASN A 16 1.91 7.75 22.76
C ASN A 16 1.17 7.76 21.41
N LEU A 17 -0.06 7.24 21.34
CA LEU A 17 -0.92 7.09 20.15
C LEU A 17 -0.53 5.93 19.21
N PHE A 18 0.38 5.05 19.62
CA PHE A 18 0.70 3.82 18.91
C PHE A 18 0.21 2.62 19.72
N PRO A 19 -0.87 1.97 19.28
CA PRO A 19 -1.33 0.77 19.96
C PRO A 19 -0.30 -0.36 19.83
N ASP A 20 -0.06 -1.07 20.92
CA ASP A 20 0.62 -2.35 20.97
C ASP A 20 -0.18 -3.42 20.20
N GLY A 21 0.52 -4.34 19.55
CA GLY A 21 -0.10 -5.47 18.89
C GLY A 21 0.84 -6.27 18.01
N PHE A 22 0.44 -7.50 17.66
CA PHE A 22 1.25 -8.41 16.84
C PHE A 22 1.39 -8.00 15.36
N GLY A 23 0.63 -6.99 14.92
CA GLY A 23 0.51 -6.64 13.50
C GLY A 23 0.12 -7.85 12.65
N MET A 24 0.52 -7.83 11.38
CA MET A 24 0.29 -8.91 10.41
C MET A 24 1.48 -9.87 10.26
N MET A 25 2.56 -9.67 11.02
CA MET A 25 3.76 -10.49 10.89
C MET A 25 3.74 -11.76 11.73
N GLU A 26 2.93 -11.80 12.79
CA GLU A 26 2.77 -12.96 13.70
C GLU A 26 4.11 -13.54 14.23
N ILE A 27 5.16 -12.71 14.31
CA ILE A 27 6.45 -13.12 14.86
C ILE A 27 6.33 -13.22 16.38
N HIS A 28 6.77 -14.35 16.95
CA HIS A 28 6.70 -14.56 18.40
C HIS A 28 7.51 -13.48 19.13
N GLY A 29 6.93 -12.87 20.16
CA GLY A 29 7.55 -11.78 20.91
C GLY A 29 7.53 -10.41 20.23
N LEU A 30 7.12 -10.33 18.95
CA LEU A 30 6.95 -9.07 18.24
C LEU A 30 5.51 -8.59 18.38
N ASN A 31 5.25 -7.92 19.50
CA ASN A 31 3.91 -7.47 19.88
C ASN A 31 3.88 -6.08 20.52
N SER A 32 4.94 -5.29 20.31
CA SER A 32 5.00 -3.89 20.71
C SER A 32 4.31 -2.99 19.68
N GLU A 33 4.69 -1.72 19.64
CA GLU A 33 4.17 -0.72 18.70
C GLU A 33 4.65 -1.00 17.27
N MET A 34 3.89 -1.82 16.54
CA MET A 34 4.17 -2.19 15.16
C MET A 34 3.76 -1.09 14.15
N ILE A 35 4.55 -0.92 13.09
CA ILE A 35 4.31 0.11 12.07
C ILE A 35 2.96 -0.05 11.34
N ASP A 36 2.52 -1.27 11.05
CA ASP A 36 1.23 -1.53 10.42
C ASP A 36 0.06 -1.24 11.36
N VAL A 37 0.19 -1.57 12.64
CA VAL A 37 -0.83 -1.23 13.66
C VAL A 37 -0.96 0.29 13.78
N ALA A 38 0.16 1.02 13.84
CA ALA A 38 0.15 2.48 13.87
C ALA A 38 -0.48 3.07 12.59
N THR A 39 -0.07 2.57 11.42
CA THR A 39 -0.56 3.00 10.10
C THR A 39 -2.06 2.78 9.96
N TYR A 40 -2.55 1.58 10.26
CA TYR A 40 -3.98 1.27 10.13
C TYR A 40 -4.83 1.94 11.20
N THR A 41 -4.26 2.22 12.39
CA THR A 41 -4.92 3.07 13.39
C THR A 41 -5.10 4.49 12.87
N GLN A 42 -4.05 5.08 12.31
CA GLN A 42 -4.12 6.40 11.65
C GLN A 42 -5.21 6.42 10.57
N LYS A 43 -5.19 5.42 9.68
CA LYS A 43 -6.14 5.32 8.58
C LYS A 43 -7.58 5.17 9.07
N ALA A 44 -7.78 4.38 10.14
CA ALA A 44 -9.09 4.18 10.74
C ALA A 44 -9.65 5.48 11.34
N PHE A 45 -8.82 6.33 11.97
CA PHE A 45 -9.24 7.65 12.43
C PHE A 45 -9.56 8.59 11.27
N GLU A 46 -8.75 8.60 10.21
CA GLU A 46 -9.01 9.42 9.02
C GLU A 46 -10.37 9.07 8.38
N ASP A 47 -10.65 7.79 8.18
CA ASP A 47 -11.90 7.35 7.58
C ASP A 47 -13.10 7.51 8.54
N ALA A 48 -12.87 7.37 9.85
CA ALA A 48 -13.89 7.67 10.84
C ALA A 48 -14.25 9.15 10.91
N ALA A 49 -13.30 10.06 10.70
CA ALA A 49 -13.57 11.49 10.58
C ALA A 49 -14.48 11.78 9.37
N LYS A 50 -14.20 11.16 8.21
CA LYS A 50 -15.05 11.26 7.00
C LYS A 50 -16.47 10.73 7.27
N MET A 51 -16.59 9.58 7.92
CA MET A 51 -17.89 9.02 8.31
C MET A 51 -18.63 9.92 9.30
N ALA A 52 -17.94 10.48 10.29
CA ALA A 52 -18.53 11.41 11.26
C ALA A 52 -19.05 12.69 10.58
N ASN A 53 -18.30 13.24 9.62
CA ASN A 53 -18.74 14.36 8.80
C ASN A 53 -20.00 14.03 8.00
N ALA A 54 -20.03 12.89 7.30
CA ALA A 54 -21.22 12.46 6.54
C ALA A 54 -22.46 12.25 7.43
N LEU A 55 -22.26 11.92 8.70
CA LEU A 55 -23.32 11.76 9.71
C LEU A 55 -23.64 13.05 10.47
N ASN A 56 -23.11 14.20 10.05
CA ASN A 56 -23.28 15.51 10.70
C ASN A 56 -22.83 15.53 12.17
N LYS A 57 -21.78 14.78 12.51
CA LYS A 57 -21.15 14.75 13.84
C LYS A 57 -19.86 15.56 13.84
N SER A 58 -19.97 16.87 13.62
CA SER A 58 -18.82 17.76 13.35
C SER A 58 -17.76 17.77 14.45
N ASP A 59 -18.16 17.79 15.73
CA ASP A 59 -17.19 17.77 16.84
C ASP A 59 -16.35 16.48 16.84
N LEU A 60 -17.01 15.34 16.65
CA LEU A 60 -16.37 14.04 16.58
C LEU A 60 -15.48 13.90 15.34
N ALA A 61 -15.91 14.47 14.22
CA ALA A 61 -15.13 14.48 12.99
C ALA A 61 -13.82 15.25 13.17
N ARG A 62 -13.89 16.44 13.78
CA ARG A 62 -12.72 17.25 14.11
C ARG A 62 -11.78 16.53 15.07
N GLU A 63 -12.31 15.91 16.11
CA GLU A 63 -11.51 15.11 17.05
C GLU A 63 -10.76 13.97 16.34
N TYR A 64 -11.46 13.16 15.53
CA TYR A 64 -10.82 12.07 14.78
C TYR A 64 -9.82 12.57 13.74
N GLU A 65 -10.07 13.71 13.11
CA GLU A 65 -9.14 14.33 12.17
C GLU A 65 -7.86 14.80 12.88
N GLU A 66 -7.98 15.44 14.05
CA GLU A 66 -6.85 15.84 14.89
C GLU A 66 -6.00 14.62 15.30
N PHE A 67 -6.63 13.51 15.72
CA PHE A 67 -5.92 12.26 16.00
C PHE A 67 -5.20 11.71 14.77
N ALA A 68 -5.89 11.61 13.63
CA ALA A 68 -5.32 11.08 12.40
C ALA A 68 -4.11 11.91 11.92
N LEU A 69 -4.17 13.24 12.06
CA LEU A 69 -3.07 14.14 11.71
C LEU A 69 -1.87 13.97 12.66
N ASN A 70 -2.11 13.86 13.96
CA ASN A 70 -1.05 13.66 14.95
C ASN A 70 -0.34 12.32 14.72
N ILE A 71 -1.10 11.22 14.59
CA ILE A 71 -0.51 9.89 14.34
C ILE A 71 0.28 9.89 13.02
N LYS A 72 -0.23 10.53 11.95
CA LYS A 72 0.51 10.66 10.68
C LYS A 72 1.86 11.37 10.86
N GLN A 73 1.90 12.48 11.58
CA GLN A 73 3.14 13.21 11.86
C GLN A 73 4.10 12.36 12.67
N LYS A 74 3.61 11.67 13.70
CA LYS A 74 4.40 10.78 14.54
C LYS A 74 4.96 9.59 13.78
N ILE A 75 4.18 8.92 12.92
CA ILE A 75 4.67 7.81 12.06
C ILE A 75 5.87 8.28 11.24
N ASN A 76 5.74 9.43 10.58
CA ASN A 76 6.79 10.00 9.73
C ASN A 76 8.03 10.44 10.52
N ALA A 77 7.89 10.81 11.78
CA ALA A 77 8.99 11.30 12.62
C ALA A 77 9.69 10.18 13.40
N GLU A 78 8.92 9.23 13.96
CA GLU A 78 9.40 8.27 14.95
C GLU A 78 9.72 6.90 14.35
N PHE A 79 9.06 6.50 13.27
CA PHE A 79 9.36 5.23 12.59
C PHE A 79 10.36 5.36 11.44
N TRP A 80 10.60 6.57 10.93
CA TRP A 80 11.51 6.74 9.81
C TRP A 80 12.97 6.50 10.22
N SER A 81 13.67 5.65 9.45
CA SER A 81 15.10 5.41 9.61
C SER A 81 15.88 5.91 8.39
N GLU A 82 16.65 6.98 8.59
CA GLU A 82 17.55 7.55 7.57
C GLU A 82 18.65 6.56 7.18
N GLU A 83 19.17 5.79 8.15
CA GLU A 83 20.24 4.81 7.93
C GLU A 83 19.82 3.71 6.96
N PHE A 84 18.59 3.23 7.10
CA PHE A 84 18.07 2.14 6.28
C PHE A 84 17.28 2.62 5.05
N GLY A 85 16.95 3.92 4.97
CA GLY A 85 16.06 4.46 3.94
C GLY A 85 14.70 3.74 3.94
N SER A 86 14.16 3.49 5.14
CA SER A 86 12.93 2.71 5.35
C SER A 86 12.26 3.12 6.65
N TYR A 87 10.97 2.80 6.78
CA TYR A 87 10.33 2.76 8.09
C TYR A 87 10.82 1.55 8.89
N ALA A 88 10.81 1.69 10.21
CA ALA A 88 11.09 0.63 11.17
C ALA A 88 9.97 -0.39 11.26
N ASP A 89 10.32 -1.62 11.66
CA ASP A 89 9.36 -2.71 11.86
C ASP A 89 8.45 -2.39 13.06
N PHE A 90 9.05 -1.88 14.15
CA PHE A 90 8.38 -1.57 15.41
C PHE A 90 9.14 -0.51 16.21
N ILE A 91 8.45 0.10 17.18
CA ILE A 91 9.04 0.81 18.31
C ILE A 91 8.98 -0.10 19.53
N GLY A 92 10.08 -0.16 20.29
CA GLY A 92 10.19 -1.02 21.46
C GLY A 92 11.36 -0.66 22.38
N THR A 93 11.50 -1.40 23.47
CA THR A 93 12.65 -1.27 24.38
C THR A 93 13.88 -2.00 23.82
N ASP A 94 15.06 -1.61 24.30
CA ASP A 94 16.31 -2.31 23.98
C ASP A 94 16.27 -3.79 24.37
N GLU A 95 15.63 -4.14 25.49
CA GLU A 95 15.49 -5.53 25.94
C GLU A 95 14.66 -6.36 24.94
N GLN A 96 13.52 -5.83 24.50
CA GLN A 96 12.68 -6.48 23.49
C GLN A 96 13.42 -6.65 22.17
N ALA A 97 14.11 -5.60 21.70
CA ALA A 97 14.87 -5.66 20.46
C ALA A 97 16.01 -6.68 20.52
N LEU A 98 16.76 -6.71 21.63
CA LEU A 98 17.83 -7.70 21.83
C LEU A 98 17.29 -9.13 21.84
N HIS A 99 16.14 -9.37 22.49
CA HIS A 99 15.50 -10.68 22.47
C HIS A 99 15.12 -11.12 21.05
N LEU A 100 14.47 -10.23 20.29
CA LEU A 100 14.11 -10.48 18.89
C LEU A 100 15.33 -10.71 18.00
N ILE A 101 16.43 -9.98 18.23
CA ILE A 101 17.68 -10.16 17.50
C ILE A 101 18.25 -11.57 17.72
N GLU A 102 18.24 -12.08 18.94
CA GLU A 102 18.78 -13.43 19.21
C GLU A 102 17.95 -14.51 18.48
N ASP A 103 16.62 -14.39 18.47
CA ASP A 103 15.75 -15.31 17.71
C ASP A 103 15.98 -15.17 16.19
N ALA A 104 16.11 -13.94 15.69
CA ALA A 104 16.39 -13.66 14.29
C ALA A 104 17.78 -14.17 13.87
N LEU A 105 18.78 -14.12 14.74
CA LEU A 105 20.12 -14.66 14.50
C LEU A 105 20.09 -16.19 14.33
N VAL A 106 19.34 -16.90 15.19
CA VAL A 106 19.15 -18.35 15.06
C VAL A 106 18.49 -18.69 13.72
N ARG A 107 17.45 -17.94 13.33
CA ARG A 107 16.80 -18.11 12.03
C ARG A 107 17.77 -17.85 10.88
N ALA A 108 18.44 -16.70 10.87
CA ALA A 108 19.34 -16.29 9.79
C ALA A 108 20.51 -17.27 9.61
N ASP A 109 21.09 -17.77 10.70
CA ASP A 109 22.15 -18.79 10.67
C ASP A 109 21.63 -20.12 10.11
N THR A 110 20.46 -20.58 10.57
CA THR A 110 19.80 -21.81 10.08
C THR A 110 19.50 -21.72 8.57
N LEU A 111 19.14 -20.53 8.09
CA LEU A 111 18.85 -20.26 6.68
C LEU A 111 20.09 -19.89 5.85
N ASN A 112 21.28 -19.89 6.47
CA ASN A 112 22.56 -19.53 5.86
C ASN A 112 22.52 -18.14 5.17
N LYS A 113 22.07 -17.13 5.90
CA LYS A 113 21.94 -15.72 5.46
C LYS A 113 23.03 -14.84 6.09
N PRO A 114 24.27 -14.87 5.57
CA PRO A 114 25.41 -14.19 6.20
C PRO A 114 25.23 -12.68 6.31
N TRP A 115 24.57 -12.05 5.33
CA TRP A 115 24.27 -10.61 5.36
C TRP A 115 23.39 -10.23 6.56
N ALA A 116 22.35 -11.03 6.83
CA ALA A 116 21.42 -10.78 7.93
C ALA A 116 22.11 -11.03 9.27
N VAL A 117 22.95 -12.07 9.37
CA VAL A 117 23.75 -12.34 10.57
C VAL A 117 24.71 -11.19 10.88
N GLU A 118 25.37 -10.63 9.86
CA GLU A 118 26.27 -9.48 10.03
C GLU A 118 25.52 -8.23 10.51
N GLU A 119 24.40 -7.89 9.85
CA GLU A 119 23.58 -6.73 10.20
C GLU A 119 22.96 -6.87 11.60
N LEU A 120 22.36 -8.01 11.93
CA LEU A 120 21.78 -8.27 13.26
C LEU A 120 22.82 -8.18 14.38
N LYS A 121 24.04 -8.68 14.16
CA LYS A 121 25.14 -8.53 15.13
C LYS A 121 25.57 -7.07 15.28
N ALA A 122 25.65 -6.33 14.17
CA ALA A 122 25.99 -4.91 14.21
C ALA A 122 24.94 -4.11 14.99
N THR A 123 23.64 -4.35 14.72
CA THR A 123 22.52 -3.73 15.45
C THR A 123 22.57 -4.09 16.94
N ARG A 124 22.80 -5.35 17.28
CA ARG A 124 22.97 -5.78 18.68
C ARG A 124 24.09 -5.02 19.39
N ASP A 125 25.25 -4.97 18.77
CA ASP A 125 26.43 -4.30 19.32
C ASP A 125 26.18 -2.79 19.46
N GLN A 126 25.45 -2.18 18.53
CA GLN A 126 25.05 -0.78 18.60
C GLN A 126 24.10 -0.51 19.76
N ILE A 127 23.11 -1.38 20.00
CA ILE A 127 22.20 -1.29 21.14
C ILE A 127 22.98 -1.38 22.46
N LEU A 128 23.85 -2.38 22.59
CA LEU A 128 24.66 -2.59 23.80
C LEU A 128 25.64 -1.44 24.08
N LYS A 129 26.19 -0.81 23.03
CA LYS A 129 27.06 0.36 23.17
C LYS A 129 26.31 1.65 23.47
N ASN A 130 25.04 1.74 23.06
CA ASN A 130 24.22 2.94 23.18
C ASN A 130 22.85 2.57 23.79
N PRO A 131 22.82 2.19 25.08
CA PRO A 131 21.59 1.80 25.73
C PRO A 131 20.63 3.00 25.85
N SER A 132 19.35 2.75 25.60
CA SER A 132 18.27 3.70 25.78
C SER A 132 17.36 3.28 26.93
N SER A 133 16.93 4.25 27.73
CA SER A 133 15.88 4.04 28.75
C SER A 133 14.46 4.28 28.21
N SER A 134 14.35 4.80 26.98
CA SER A 134 13.09 5.07 26.29
C SER A 134 12.95 4.16 25.07
N PRO A 135 11.72 3.72 24.73
CA PRO A 135 11.47 3.00 23.49
C PRO A 135 11.96 3.78 22.26
N ARG A 136 12.41 3.06 21.23
CA ARG A 136 12.92 3.62 19.98
C ARG A 136 12.60 2.72 18.78
N PRO A 137 12.64 3.24 17.54
CA PRO A 137 12.39 2.44 16.35
C PRO A 137 13.52 1.44 16.09
N PHE A 138 13.16 0.26 15.58
CA PHE A 138 14.10 -0.75 15.13
C PHE A 138 13.75 -1.29 13.73
N VAL A 139 14.74 -1.30 12.84
CA VAL A 139 14.70 -2.04 11.57
C VAL A 139 15.47 -3.34 11.82
N LEU A 140 14.77 -4.45 12.01
CA LEU A 140 15.38 -5.75 12.33
C LEU A 140 15.13 -6.80 11.26
N HIS A 141 13.89 -6.91 10.82
CA HIS A 141 13.47 -8.00 9.94
C HIS A 141 13.30 -7.54 8.50
N HIS A 142 13.20 -6.21 8.29
CA HIS A 142 12.81 -5.63 7.00
C HIS A 142 11.51 -6.27 6.52
N ASN A 143 10.53 -6.39 7.42
CA ASN A 143 9.26 -7.00 7.10
C ASN A 143 8.50 -6.16 6.08
N TRP A 144 7.66 -6.80 5.27
CA TRP A 144 6.86 -6.09 4.28
C TRP A 144 5.97 -4.99 4.87
N VAL A 145 5.58 -5.11 6.14
CA VAL A 145 4.71 -4.16 6.84
C VAL A 145 5.29 -2.75 6.94
N VAL A 146 6.61 -2.59 6.77
CA VAL A 146 7.25 -1.27 6.68
C VAL A 146 6.78 -0.46 5.47
N ASN A 147 6.10 -1.10 4.51
CA ASN A 147 5.52 -0.44 3.35
C ASN A 147 4.10 0.09 3.57
N THR A 148 3.46 -0.24 4.70
CA THR A 148 2.08 0.18 5.00
C THR A 148 1.90 1.71 5.10
N PRO A 149 2.88 2.52 5.56
CA PRO A 149 2.78 3.98 5.46
C PRO A 149 2.62 4.47 4.01
N MET A 150 3.28 3.82 3.05
CA MET A 150 3.11 4.14 1.63
C MET A 150 1.81 3.57 1.06
N GLU A 151 1.43 2.36 1.47
CA GLU A 151 0.16 1.72 1.10
C GLU A 151 -1.06 2.57 1.46
N MET A 152 -1.02 3.27 2.59
CA MET A 152 -2.12 4.11 3.06
C MET A 152 -1.96 5.60 2.67
N GLY A 153 -0.90 5.98 1.94
CA GLY A 153 -0.64 7.37 1.56
C GLY A 153 -0.27 8.30 2.73
N ILE A 154 0.29 7.73 3.79
CA ILE A 154 0.65 8.41 5.04
C ILE A 154 2.09 8.92 5.00
N ALA A 155 2.99 8.17 4.36
CA ALA A 155 4.40 8.52 4.28
C ALA A 155 4.61 9.87 3.59
N ASP A 156 5.57 10.66 4.09
CA ASP A 156 6.04 11.88 3.44
C ASP A 156 6.52 11.53 2.03
N PRO A 157 6.18 12.31 0.98
CA PRO A 157 6.49 11.94 -0.40
C PRO A 157 7.96 11.61 -0.67
N GLU A 158 8.90 12.37 -0.09
CA GLU A 158 10.34 12.13 -0.27
C GLU A 158 10.77 10.81 0.38
N LYS A 159 10.35 10.56 1.62
CA LYS A 159 10.61 9.31 2.36
C LYS A 159 9.99 8.10 1.65
N ALA A 160 8.78 8.26 1.15
CA ALA A 160 8.08 7.22 0.41
C ALA A 160 8.86 6.77 -0.82
N LEU A 161 9.34 7.71 -1.65
CA LEU A 161 10.12 7.36 -2.85
C LEU A 161 11.42 6.64 -2.49
N ILE A 162 12.12 7.07 -1.45
CA ILE A 162 13.32 6.39 -0.93
C ILE A 162 12.99 4.96 -0.49
N ALA A 163 11.93 4.79 0.32
CA ALA A 163 11.53 3.50 0.84
C ALA A 163 11.05 2.55 -0.27
N LEU A 164 10.27 3.03 -1.23
CA LEU A 164 9.80 2.24 -2.37
C LEU A 164 10.97 1.77 -3.25
N ASP A 165 11.96 2.61 -3.49
CA ASP A 165 13.19 2.20 -4.20
C ASP A 165 14.02 1.20 -3.38
N ASN A 166 14.07 1.35 -2.05
CA ASN A 166 14.72 0.38 -1.18
C ASN A 166 13.99 -0.98 -1.18
N ALA A 167 12.65 -0.97 -1.19
CA ALA A 167 11.79 -2.15 -1.15
C ALA A 167 12.05 -3.13 -2.31
N LYS A 168 12.50 -2.63 -3.47
CA LYS A 168 12.88 -3.46 -4.64
C LYS A 168 13.92 -4.52 -4.31
N LYS A 169 14.80 -4.28 -3.34
CA LYS A 169 15.83 -5.23 -2.87
C LYS A 169 15.23 -6.45 -2.14
N TYR A 170 13.96 -6.40 -1.80
CA TYR A 170 13.21 -7.44 -1.08
C TYR A 170 12.19 -8.12 -1.99
N THR A 171 12.51 -8.23 -3.28
CA THR A 171 11.66 -8.88 -4.29
C THR A 171 12.37 -10.06 -4.93
N ASN A 172 11.58 -10.98 -5.46
CA ASN A 172 12.04 -12.03 -6.36
C ASN A 172 11.21 -11.98 -7.66
N PRO A 173 11.45 -12.90 -8.62
CA PRO A 173 10.68 -12.94 -9.86
C PRO A 173 9.15 -13.05 -9.69
N PHE A 174 8.62 -13.50 -8.55
CA PHE A 174 7.20 -13.73 -8.32
C PHE A 174 6.53 -12.68 -7.41
N GLY A 175 7.29 -11.86 -6.67
CA GLY A 175 6.70 -10.86 -5.79
C GLY A 175 7.65 -10.37 -4.68
N MET A 176 7.08 -9.84 -3.60
CA MET A 176 7.80 -9.34 -2.43
C MET A 176 7.88 -10.38 -1.30
N PHE A 177 9.03 -10.47 -0.63
CA PHE A 177 9.23 -11.33 0.53
C PHE A 177 8.38 -10.88 1.71
N VAL A 178 7.97 -11.84 2.54
CA VAL A 178 7.26 -11.55 3.79
C VAL A 178 8.21 -10.91 4.81
N THR A 179 9.36 -11.54 5.02
CA THR A 179 10.45 -10.99 5.84
C THR A 179 11.67 -10.79 4.96
N GLY A 180 12.32 -9.63 5.08
CA GLY A 180 13.50 -9.32 4.29
C GLY A 180 14.69 -10.22 4.59
N ILE A 181 14.77 -10.82 5.79
CA ILE A 181 15.79 -11.83 6.17
C ILE A 181 15.87 -12.96 5.14
N ASP A 182 14.72 -13.34 4.56
CA ASP A 182 14.63 -14.48 3.67
C ASP A 182 15.19 -14.21 2.26
N ARG A 183 15.49 -12.95 1.91
CA ARG A 183 16.08 -12.59 0.62
C ARG A 183 17.42 -13.29 0.38
N ASP A 184 17.71 -13.61 -0.87
CA ASP A 184 19.00 -14.14 -1.30
C ASP A 184 19.80 -13.11 -2.12
N ALA A 185 20.98 -13.50 -2.59
CA ALA A 185 21.86 -12.61 -3.35
C ALA A 185 21.31 -12.20 -4.73
N SER A 186 20.29 -12.90 -5.25
CA SER A 186 19.62 -12.55 -6.51
C SER A 186 18.31 -11.79 -6.30
N ALA A 187 17.95 -11.47 -5.06
CA ALA A 187 16.81 -10.60 -4.77
C ALA A 187 16.95 -9.23 -5.48
N GLY A 188 15.83 -8.76 -6.03
CA GLY A 188 15.79 -7.55 -6.87
C GLY A 188 16.36 -7.73 -8.28
N MET A 189 16.78 -8.94 -8.69
CA MET A 189 17.18 -9.23 -10.08
C MET A 189 16.04 -9.90 -10.85
N ASP A 190 15.73 -9.39 -12.04
CA ASP A 190 14.53 -9.77 -12.79
C ASP A 190 14.58 -11.13 -13.49
N GLU A 191 15.76 -11.74 -13.65
CA GLU A 191 15.92 -12.92 -14.52
C GLU A 191 16.52 -14.16 -13.83
N GLY A 192 15.74 -15.24 -13.87
CA GLY A 192 16.24 -16.57 -14.25
C GLY A 192 16.76 -17.52 -13.18
N SER A 193 16.90 -17.12 -11.91
CA SER A 193 17.60 -17.96 -10.91
C SER A 193 16.74 -18.53 -9.78
N PHE A 194 15.41 -18.44 -9.85
CA PHE A 194 14.57 -19.02 -8.79
C PHE A 194 14.73 -20.55 -8.76
N LYS A 195 15.49 -21.05 -7.77
CA LYS A 195 15.59 -22.46 -7.42
C LYS A 195 14.66 -22.72 -6.25
N GLY A 196 13.41 -23.03 -6.55
CA GLY A 196 12.44 -23.46 -5.55
C GLY A 196 12.92 -24.68 -4.79
N SER A 197 12.53 -24.77 -3.52
CA SER A 197 12.82 -25.96 -2.72
C SER A 197 11.90 -27.12 -3.13
N LYS A 198 12.38 -28.36 -3.02
CA LYS A 198 11.57 -29.56 -3.33
C LYS A 198 10.48 -29.86 -2.30
N VAL A 199 10.49 -29.14 -1.16
CA VAL A 199 9.58 -29.30 -0.02
C VAL A 199 9.23 -27.90 0.45
N PHE A 200 7.94 -27.58 0.59
CA PHE A 200 7.49 -26.24 1.00
C PHE A 200 8.31 -25.67 2.16
N SER A 201 8.78 -24.44 1.97
CA SER A 201 9.43 -23.63 3.00
C SER A 201 9.00 -22.19 2.81
N TYR A 202 8.76 -21.49 3.91
CA TYR A 202 8.57 -20.04 3.90
C TYR A 202 9.88 -19.30 3.54
N THR A 203 11.02 -19.98 3.60
CA THR A 203 12.32 -19.42 3.21
C THR A 203 12.34 -19.10 1.72
N GLY A 204 12.47 -17.80 1.41
CA GLY A 204 12.48 -17.30 0.04
C GLY A 204 11.09 -17.28 -0.62
N ALA A 205 10.04 -17.49 0.18
CA ALA A 205 8.67 -17.40 -0.26
C ALA A 205 8.23 -15.95 -0.39
N VAL A 206 7.43 -15.67 -1.42
CA VAL A 206 6.77 -14.38 -1.62
C VAL A 206 5.28 -14.60 -1.64
N MET A 207 4.54 -13.61 -1.16
CA MET A 207 3.10 -13.72 -0.98
C MET A 207 2.38 -12.64 -1.78
N THR A 208 1.16 -12.95 -2.17
CA THR A 208 0.27 -12.03 -2.90
C THR A 208 -0.07 -10.80 -2.06
N LEU A 209 -0.24 -10.94 -0.75
CA LEU A 209 -0.56 -9.83 0.16
C LEU A 209 0.55 -8.75 0.22
N PRO A 210 1.81 -9.07 0.62
CA PRO A 210 2.92 -8.13 0.54
C PRO A 210 3.05 -7.50 -0.85
N THR A 211 3.00 -8.31 -1.90
CA THR A 211 3.16 -7.83 -3.27
C THR A 211 2.05 -6.85 -3.67
N GLY A 212 0.82 -7.09 -3.23
CA GLY A 212 -0.32 -6.18 -3.41
C GLY A 212 -0.15 -4.87 -2.64
N VAL A 213 0.30 -4.94 -1.38
CA VAL A 213 0.63 -3.76 -0.56
C VAL A 213 1.66 -2.89 -1.27
N GLN A 214 2.72 -3.49 -1.81
CA GLN A 214 3.73 -2.76 -2.57
C GLN A 214 3.15 -2.16 -3.85
N ALA A 215 2.35 -2.89 -4.62
CA ALA A 215 1.74 -2.37 -5.85
C ALA A 215 0.84 -1.15 -5.57
N VAL A 216 0.03 -1.22 -4.50
CA VAL A 216 -0.80 -0.10 -4.05
C VAL A 216 0.06 1.07 -3.59
N ALA A 217 1.12 0.80 -2.84
CA ALA A 217 2.07 1.79 -2.36
C ALA A 217 2.77 2.54 -3.51
N GLU A 218 3.30 1.84 -4.52
CA GLU A 218 3.91 2.49 -5.70
C GLU A 218 2.92 3.47 -6.37
N ASN A 219 1.69 3.03 -6.58
CA ASN A 219 0.66 3.85 -7.23
C ASN A 219 0.28 5.09 -6.41
N ASN A 220 0.19 5.01 -5.08
CA ASN A 220 -0.12 6.17 -4.25
C ASN A 220 0.91 7.30 -4.37
N TYR A 221 2.12 6.99 -4.85
CA TYR A 221 3.20 7.95 -5.07
C TYR A 221 3.53 8.15 -6.55
N GLY A 222 2.58 7.88 -7.45
CA GLY A 222 2.69 8.25 -8.86
C GLY A 222 3.52 7.30 -9.72
N ARG A 223 3.64 6.02 -9.32
CA ARG A 223 4.50 5.02 -9.97
C ARG A 223 3.72 3.85 -10.58
N PRO A 224 2.85 4.09 -11.59
CA PRO A 224 1.99 3.05 -12.14
C PRO A 224 2.69 1.96 -12.93
N ASN A 225 3.89 2.24 -13.44
CA ASN A 225 4.68 1.23 -14.14
C ASN A 225 5.26 0.21 -13.14
N GLU A 226 5.75 0.69 -12.01
CA GLU A 226 6.25 -0.14 -10.91
C GLU A 226 5.10 -0.95 -10.30
N ALA A 227 3.94 -0.34 -10.06
CA ALA A 227 2.76 -1.07 -9.62
C ALA A 227 2.38 -2.21 -10.59
N LEU A 228 2.39 -1.93 -11.90
CA LEU A 228 2.11 -2.95 -12.91
C LEU A 228 3.18 -4.06 -12.97
N ASP A 229 4.45 -3.75 -12.73
CA ASP A 229 5.50 -4.76 -12.63
C ASP A 229 5.20 -5.76 -11.50
N TYR A 230 4.80 -5.29 -10.32
CA TYR A 230 4.40 -6.16 -9.22
C TYR A 230 3.20 -7.04 -9.58
N LEU A 231 2.20 -6.52 -10.31
CA LEU A 231 1.10 -7.35 -10.81
C LEU A 231 1.60 -8.43 -11.76
N LYS A 232 2.48 -8.07 -12.71
CA LYS A 232 3.07 -9.01 -13.66
C LYS A 232 3.85 -10.11 -12.95
N ARG A 233 4.60 -9.81 -11.89
CA ARG A 233 5.29 -10.82 -11.08
C ARG A 233 4.33 -11.89 -10.55
N MET A 234 3.20 -11.47 -9.96
CA MET A 234 2.17 -12.41 -9.48
C MET A 234 1.51 -13.20 -10.61
N THR A 235 1.36 -12.61 -11.81
CA THR A 235 0.77 -13.35 -12.95
C THR A 235 1.64 -14.50 -13.47
N ARG A 236 2.94 -14.55 -13.13
CA ARG A 236 3.84 -15.64 -13.55
C ARG A 236 3.41 -17.00 -13.00
N THR A 237 2.65 -17.01 -11.91
CA THR A 237 2.08 -18.22 -11.28
C THR A 237 0.57 -18.32 -11.47
N PHE A 238 0.00 -17.48 -12.32
CA PHE A 238 -1.42 -17.53 -12.64
C PHE A 238 -1.76 -18.86 -13.31
N SER A 239 -2.84 -19.48 -12.85
CA SER A 239 -3.31 -20.81 -13.24
C SER A 239 -2.43 -22.00 -12.81
N TYR A 240 -1.45 -21.82 -11.93
CA TYR A 240 -0.70 -22.96 -11.34
C TYR A 240 -1.59 -23.79 -10.40
N ALA A 241 -2.50 -23.15 -9.66
CA ALA A 241 -3.42 -23.83 -8.73
C ALA A 241 -4.62 -24.46 -9.46
N LEU A 242 -5.38 -23.63 -10.18
CA LEU A 242 -6.50 -24.00 -11.04
C LEU A 242 -6.70 -22.91 -12.10
N PRO A 243 -7.39 -23.19 -13.23
CA PRO A 243 -7.61 -22.19 -14.28
C PRO A 243 -8.21 -20.90 -13.72
N GLY A 244 -7.48 -19.79 -13.89
CA GLY A 244 -7.93 -18.48 -13.41
C GLY A 244 -7.61 -18.14 -11.95
N SER A 245 -6.80 -18.94 -11.25
CA SER A 245 -6.41 -18.68 -9.85
C SER A 245 -4.90 -18.76 -9.64
N MET A 246 -4.41 -18.26 -8.51
CA MET A 246 -3.04 -18.39 -8.04
C MET A 246 -3.00 -18.86 -6.59
N TYR A 247 -1.87 -19.44 -6.21
CA TYR A 247 -1.58 -19.77 -4.83
C TYR A 247 -1.33 -18.50 -4.00
N GLU A 248 -1.64 -18.58 -2.70
CA GLU A 248 -1.29 -17.55 -1.70
C GLU A 248 0.22 -17.26 -1.65
N VAL A 249 1.02 -18.32 -1.74
CA VAL A 249 2.47 -18.27 -1.65
C VAL A 249 3.06 -18.73 -2.98
N SER A 250 3.78 -17.85 -3.66
CA SER A 250 4.39 -18.17 -4.95
C SER A 250 5.72 -18.92 -4.78
N PRO A 251 6.07 -19.85 -5.69
CA PRO A 251 5.35 -20.13 -6.94
C PRO A 251 4.11 -21.03 -6.85
N ASP A 252 4.06 -22.02 -5.95
CA ASP A 252 2.99 -23.03 -5.95
C ASP A 252 2.63 -23.60 -4.57
N TYR A 253 2.58 -22.75 -3.52
CA TYR A 253 2.35 -23.18 -2.14
C TYR A 253 1.20 -22.44 -1.42
N GLY A 254 0.73 -22.99 -0.30
CA GLY A 254 -0.31 -22.35 0.51
C GLY A 254 -1.72 -22.53 -0.07
N MET A 255 -2.67 -21.69 0.38
CA MET A 255 -4.09 -21.82 0.01
C MET A 255 -4.40 -21.08 -1.30
N MET A 256 -5.22 -21.69 -2.17
CA MET A 256 -5.59 -21.09 -3.46
C MET A 256 -6.83 -20.19 -3.41
N THR A 257 -7.52 -20.13 -2.28
CA THR A 257 -8.75 -19.34 -2.08
C THR A 257 -8.57 -18.34 -0.95
N GLN A 258 -7.63 -17.39 -1.12
CA GLN A 258 -7.42 -16.30 -0.17
C GLN A 258 -7.93 -14.98 -0.73
N ALA A 259 -8.61 -14.20 0.11
CA ALA A 259 -9.19 -12.91 -0.28
C ALA A 259 -8.13 -11.88 -0.66
N TRP A 260 -6.93 -11.95 -0.08
CA TRP A 260 -5.83 -11.05 -0.43
C TRP A 260 -5.19 -11.37 -1.79
N ASN A 261 -5.47 -12.53 -2.41
CA ASN A 261 -5.01 -12.79 -3.77
C ASN A 261 -5.64 -11.82 -4.77
N ILE A 262 -6.90 -11.41 -4.54
CA ILE A 262 -7.58 -10.44 -5.41
C ILE A 262 -7.27 -9.00 -5.04
N TYR A 263 -6.90 -8.71 -3.78
CA TYR A 263 -6.55 -7.35 -3.31
C TYR A 263 -5.55 -6.67 -4.25
N ALA A 264 -4.48 -7.40 -4.58
CA ALA A 264 -3.41 -6.91 -5.42
C ALA A 264 -3.87 -6.55 -6.85
N PHE A 265 -4.98 -7.08 -7.35
CA PHE A 265 -5.49 -6.74 -8.68
C PHE A 265 -6.63 -5.74 -8.61
N ALA A 266 -7.59 -5.95 -7.72
CA ALA A 266 -8.80 -5.13 -7.63
C ALA A 266 -8.46 -3.68 -7.29
N VAL A 267 -7.64 -3.44 -6.27
CA VAL A 267 -7.34 -2.07 -5.83
C VAL A 267 -6.49 -1.32 -6.87
N PRO A 268 -5.34 -1.86 -7.34
CA PRO A 268 -4.57 -1.18 -8.38
C PRO A 268 -5.33 -0.96 -9.69
N ILE A 269 -6.11 -1.93 -10.17
CA ILE A 269 -6.82 -1.77 -11.44
C ILE A 269 -8.00 -0.81 -11.29
N VAL A 270 -8.92 -1.06 -10.35
CA VAL A 270 -10.18 -0.31 -10.25
C VAL A 270 -9.96 1.06 -9.62
N ASN A 271 -9.26 1.12 -8.49
CA ASN A 271 -9.15 2.33 -7.70
C ASN A 271 -7.95 3.21 -8.09
N GLN A 272 -6.91 2.70 -8.77
CA GLN A 272 -5.71 3.50 -9.08
C GLN A 272 -5.50 3.69 -10.59
N PHE A 273 -5.41 2.63 -11.39
CA PHE A 273 -5.20 2.75 -12.85
C PHE A 273 -6.39 3.42 -13.54
N PHE A 274 -7.60 2.92 -13.27
CA PHE A 274 -8.84 3.57 -13.71
C PHE A 274 -9.32 4.67 -12.75
N GLY A 275 -8.81 4.68 -11.52
CA GLY A 275 -9.01 5.79 -10.58
C GLY A 275 -10.42 5.94 -10.03
N ILE A 276 -11.21 4.87 -9.94
CA ILE A 276 -12.62 4.96 -9.54
C ILE A 276 -12.73 5.09 -8.02
N HIS A 277 -13.18 6.25 -7.55
CA HIS A 277 -13.37 6.61 -6.15
C HIS A 277 -14.84 7.03 -5.90
N PRO A 278 -15.73 6.07 -5.59
CA PRO A 278 -17.14 6.38 -5.39
C PRO A 278 -17.38 7.10 -4.06
N LYS A 279 -18.10 8.22 -4.11
CA LYS A 279 -18.71 8.90 -2.96
C LYS A 279 -20.22 8.70 -3.05
N ALA A 280 -20.64 7.44 -2.90
CA ALA A 280 -22.02 7.02 -3.13
C ALA A 280 -23.05 7.75 -2.24
N TYR A 281 -22.63 8.16 -1.03
CA TYR A 281 -23.45 8.94 -0.10
C TYR A 281 -23.83 10.33 -0.65
N ASP A 282 -23.01 10.88 -1.56
CA ASP A 282 -23.23 12.17 -2.23
C ASP A 282 -23.63 12.01 -3.71
N LYS A 283 -23.80 10.77 -4.19
CA LYS A 283 -24.02 10.45 -5.61
C LYS A 283 -22.95 11.02 -6.55
N VAL A 284 -21.69 11.02 -6.10
CA VAL A 284 -20.53 11.44 -6.90
C VAL A 284 -19.65 10.23 -7.20
N VAL A 285 -19.18 10.10 -8.43
CA VAL A 285 -18.08 9.20 -8.79
C VAL A 285 -16.88 10.06 -9.16
N GLU A 286 -15.88 10.08 -8.29
CA GLU A 286 -14.60 10.70 -8.59
C GLU A 286 -13.74 9.71 -9.38
N ILE A 287 -13.13 10.18 -10.46
CA ILE A 287 -12.33 9.37 -11.38
C ILE A 287 -11.00 10.07 -11.56
N GLU A 288 -9.90 9.44 -11.16
CA GLU A 288 -8.54 9.96 -11.29
C GLU A 288 -7.61 8.92 -11.92
N PRO A 289 -7.61 8.78 -13.26
CA PRO A 289 -6.88 7.70 -13.92
C PRO A 289 -5.37 7.88 -13.81
N GLN A 290 -4.67 6.83 -13.41
CA GLN A 290 -3.21 6.76 -13.39
C GLN A 290 -2.73 5.55 -14.20
N MET A 291 -2.88 5.62 -15.52
CA MET A 291 -2.66 4.48 -16.40
C MET A 291 -1.17 4.14 -16.56
N PRO A 292 -0.76 2.86 -16.48
CA PRO A 292 0.60 2.43 -16.81
C PRO A 292 0.98 2.79 -18.25
N SER A 293 2.25 3.12 -18.49
CA SER A 293 2.69 3.65 -19.79
C SER A 293 2.58 2.66 -20.95
N GLU A 294 2.54 1.35 -20.65
CA GLU A 294 2.37 0.30 -21.65
C GLU A 294 0.91 0.05 -22.06
N TRP A 295 -0.07 0.61 -21.33
CA TRP A 295 -1.49 0.45 -21.64
C TRP A 295 -1.96 1.59 -22.54
N ASN A 296 -1.75 1.42 -23.84
CA ASN A 296 -2.23 2.37 -24.84
C ASN A 296 -3.75 2.31 -25.05
N ASN A 297 -4.37 1.17 -24.81
CA ASN A 297 -5.82 0.99 -24.93
C ASN A 297 -6.29 0.10 -23.80
N ALA A 298 -7.20 0.61 -22.97
CA ALA A 298 -7.76 -0.13 -21.85
C ALA A 298 -9.21 0.30 -21.60
N SER A 299 -10.07 -0.64 -21.20
CA SER A 299 -11.41 -0.33 -20.71
C SER A 299 -11.73 -1.09 -19.43
N LEU A 300 -12.52 -0.45 -18.57
CA LEU A 300 -13.14 -1.05 -17.41
C LEU A 300 -14.61 -0.70 -17.45
N GLU A 301 -15.44 -1.70 -17.66
CA GLU A 301 -16.85 -1.51 -18.02
C GLU A 301 -17.77 -2.11 -16.95
N ASN A 302 -18.94 -1.51 -16.84
CA ASN A 302 -20.04 -1.97 -16.00
C ASN A 302 -19.71 -2.03 -14.50
N VAL A 303 -18.89 -1.09 -14.00
CA VAL A 303 -18.55 -1.00 -12.57
C VAL A 303 -19.78 -0.52 -11.80
N LYS A 304 -20.35 -1.41 -10.98
CA LYS A 304 -21.54 -1.12 -10.16
C LYS A 304 -21.20 -0.22 -8.97
N ILE A 305 -21.94 0.88 -8.83
CA ILE A 305 -21.83 1.84 -7.72
C ILE A 305 -23.24 2.19 -7.27
N ALA A 306 -23.72 1.53 -6.21
CA ALA A 306 -25.12 1.59 -5.77
C ALA A 306 -26.10 1.33 -6.96
N GLU A 307 -26.99 2.27 -7.28
CA GLU A 307 -27.90 2.19 -8.44
C GLU A 307 -27.26 2.61 -9.78
N ASN A 308 -26.06 3.20 -9.73
CA ASN A 308 -25.31 3.63 -10.89
C ASN A 308 -24.37 2.53 -11.40
N GLU A 309 -23.94 2.71 -12.64
CA GLU A 309 -22.96 1.87 -13.31
C GLU A 309 -22.08 2.78 -14.14
N VAL A 310 -20.76 2.66 -13.98
CA VAL A 310 -19.76 3.48 -14.66
C VAL A 310 -18.87 2.60 -15.54
N SER A 311 -18.57 3.10 -16.73
CA SER A 311 -17.59 2.49 -17.64
C SER A 311 -16.59 3.55 -18.09
N ILE A 312 -15.32 3.16 -18.21
CA ILE A 312 -14.22 4.03 -18.60
C ILE A 312 -13.46 3.37 -19.74
N TRP A 313 -13.16 4.15 -20.77
CA TRP A 313 -12.27 3.77 -21.87
C TRP A 313 -11.13 4.78 -21.93
N TYR A 314 -9.91 4.25 -22.01
CA TYR A 314 -8.68 5.01 -22.13
C TYR A 314 -7.98 4.61 -23.43
N GLU A 315 -7.66 5.61 -24.25
CA GLU A 315 -6.91 5.47 -25.50
C GLU A 315 -5.74 6.46 -25.47
N LYS A 316 -4.53 6.01 -25.77
CA LYS A 316 -3.32 6.83 -25.88
C LYS A 316 -2.52 6.42 -27.12
N ASN A 317 -2.08 7.42 -27.88
CA ASN A 317 -1.04 7.31 -28.89
C ASN A 317 0.02 8.41 -28.69
N ASP A 318 1.00 8.52 -29.59
CA ASP A 318 2.18 9.39 -29.42
C ASP A 318 1.89 10.88 -29.16
N SER A 319 0.71 11.36 -29.58
CA SER A 319 0.28 12.77 -29.36
C SER A 319 -1.08 12.89 -28.69
N HIS A 320 -1.95 11.88 -28.83
CA HIS A 320 -3.33 11.98 -28.40
C HIS A 320 -3.61 11.11 -27.17
N VAL A 321 -4.32 11.68 -26.20
CA VAL A 321 -4.94 10.94 -25.09
C VAL A 321 -6.44 11.18 -25.14
N LYS A 322 -7.23 10.12 -25.06
CA LYS A 322 -8.68 10.17 -25.01
C LYS A 322 -9.19 9.33 -23.86
N ILE A 323 -10.07 9.92 -23.06
CA ILE A 323 -10.75 9.28 -21.94
C ILE A 323 -12.24 9.46 -22.17
N LYS A 324 -12.96 8.34 -22.28
CA LYS A 324 -14.43 8.34 -22.30
C LYS A 324 -14.92 7.76 -20.98
N VAL A 325 -15.85 8.43 -20.34
CA VAL A 325 -16.56 7.93 -19.17
C VAL A 325 -18.04 7.93 -19.48
N THR A 326 -18.72 6.82 -19.20
CA THR A 326 -20.19 6.76 -19.24
C THR A 326 -20.74 6.39 -17.87
N GLN A 327 -21.93 6.88 -17.56
CA GLN A 327 -22.71 6.47 -16.40
C GLN A 327 -24.17 6.18 -16.77
N THR A 328 -24.91 5.45 -15.94
CA THR A 328 -26.32 5.09 -16.22
C THR A 328 -27.33 5.99 -15.52
N GLN A 329 -26.90 6.77 -14.52
CA GLN A 329 -27.81 7.55 -13.68
C GLN A 329 -27.58 9.06 -13.83
N PRO A 330 -28.55 9.84 -14.33
CA PRO A 330 -28.39 11.28 -14.57
C PRO A 330 -28.40 12.13 -13.29
N ASN A 331 -28.79 11.55 -12.15
CA ASN A 331 -28.74 12.20 -10.84
C ASN A 331 -27.40 11.94 -10.11
N TRP A 332 -26.45 11.28 -10.77
CA TRP A 332 -25.07 11.14 -10.31
C TRP A 332 -24.17 12.15 -11.01
N GLN A 333 -23.14 12.59 -10.31
CA GLN A 333 -22.12 13.48 -10.86
C GLN A 333 -20.83 12.70 -11.10
N ILE A 334 -20.28 12.84 -12.31
CA ILE A 334 -18.92 12.43 -12.62
C ILE A 334 -18.00 13.60 -12.25
N LYS A 335 -16.94 13.30 -11.48
CA LYS A 335 -15.83 14.23 -11.20
C LYS A 335 -14.54 13.60 -11.73
N LEU A 336 -14.12 14.01 -12.93
CA LEU A 336 -12.88 13.55 -13.55
C LEU A 336 -11.73 14.48 -13.16
N VAL A 337 -10.66 13.91 -12.61
CA VAL A 337 -9.45 14.62 -12.17
C VAL A 337 -8.29 14.19 -13.07
N LEU A 338 -7.68 15.14 -13.77
CA LEU A 338 -6.58 14.89 -14.71
C LEU A 338 -5.41 15.84 -14.42
N PRO A 339 -4.19 15.52 -14.88
CA PRO A 339 -3.10 16.50 -14.91
C PRO A 339 -3.49 17.74 -15.71
N ASP A 340 -3.02 18.92 -15.28
CA ASP A 340 -3.26 20.17 -16.01
C ASP A 340 -2.42 20.20 -17.30
N ALA A 341 -3.01 19.68 -18.38
CA ALA A 341 -2.31 19.41 -19.63
C ALA A 341 -3.12 19.79 -20.89
N GLY A 342 -4.05 20.74 -20.77
CA GLY A 342 -4.79 21.31 -21.92
C GLY A 342 -5.83 20.39 -22.53
N TYR A 343 -6.52 19.59 -21.70
CA TYR A 343 -7.61 18.73 -22.15
C TYR A 343 -8.83 19.51 -22.65
N THR A 344 -9.47 19.04 -23.72
CA THR A 344 -10.76 19.50 -24.23
C THR A 344 -11.87 18.53 -23.83
N VAL A 345 -13.03 19.04 -23.43
CA VAL A 345 -14.17 18.26 -22.93
C VAL A 345 -15.33 18.33 -23.94
N SER A 346 -16.01 17.21 -24.20
CA SER A 346 -17.14 17.14 -25.13
C SER A 346 -18.43 17.76 -24.59
N ASP A 347 -18.61 17.79 -23.27
CA ASP A 347 -19.76 18.38 -22.60
C ASP A 347 -19.56 19.90 -22.43
N GLU A 348 -20.33 20.68 -23.17
CA GLU A 348 -20.32 22.16 -23.13
C GLU A 348 -20.78 22.73 -21.78
N ASN A 349 -21.52 21.95 -20.99
CA ASN A 349 -22.00 22.34 -19.67
C ASN A 349 -21.08 21.87 -18.53
N ALA A 350 -20.01 21.15 -18.85
CA ALA A 350 -19.07 20.67 -17.83
C ALA A 350 -18.40 21.85 -17.12
N ASN A 351 -18.36 21.78 -15.79
CA ASN A 351 -17.62 22.76 -14.99
C ASN A 351 -16.15 22.30 -14.87
N VAL A 352 -15.26 23.08 -15.45
CA VAL A 352 -13.82 22.82 -15.53
C VAL A 352 -13.06 23.79 -14.64
N GLN A 353 -12.28 23.27 -13.70
CA GLN A 353 -11.46 24.06 -12.77
C GLN A 353 -10.05 23.52 -12.70
N SER A 354 -9.05 24.39 -12.87
CA SER A 354 -7.64 24.03 -12.72
C SER A 354 -7.09 24.56 -11.39
N SER A 355 -6.44 23.70 -10.60
CA SER A 355 -5.78 24.06 -9.35
C SER A 355 -4.67 23.06 -9.03
N ASN A 356 -3.56 23.55 -8.47
CA ASN A 356 -2.44 22.72 -8.02
C ASN A 356 -1.92 21.72 -9.08
N GLY A 357 -1.87 22.13 -10.35
CA GLY A 357 -1.41 21.27 -11.45
C GLY A 357 -2.38 20.16 -11.87
N LYS A 358 -3.62 20.19 -11.40
CA LYS A 358 -4.70 19.28 -11.81
C LYS A 358 -5.87 20.07 -12.42
N THR A 359 -6.55 19.45 -13.38
CA THR A 359 -7.81 19.91 -13.96
C THR A 359 -8.93 19.00 -13.48
N MET A 360 -9.92 19.60 -12.81
CA MET A 360 -11.14 18.94 -12.36
C MET A 360 -12.27 19.26 -13.32
N ILE A 361 -12.93 18.23 -13.84
CA ILE A 361 -14.05 18.32 -14.76
C ILE A 361 -15.24 17.67 -14.06
N THR A 362 -16.32 18.43 -13.89
CA THR A 362 -17.55 17.94 -13.26
C THR A 362 -18.71 18.00 -14.22
N SER A 363 -19.46 16.91 -14.32
CA SER A 363 -20.60 16.77 -15.23
C SER A 363 -21.65 15.79 -14.66
N THR A 364 -22.91 16.00 -15.00
CA THR A 364 -24.03 15.06 -14.73
C THR A 364 -24.48 14.32 -15.98
N GLU A 365 -23.82 14.56 -17.13
CA GLU A 365 -24.15 13.88 -18.38
C GLU A 365 -23.90 12.37 -18.27
N LEU A 366 -24.61 11.61 -19.10
CA LEU A 366 -24.46 10.15 -19.14
C LEU A 366 -23.19 9.71 -19.87
N GLU A 367 -22.58 10.60 -20.65
CA GLU A 367 -21.30 10.38 -21.34
C GLU A 367 -20.48 11.66 -21.33
N ILE A 368 -19.21 11.54 -20.97
CA ILE A 368 -18.20 12.58 -21.16
C ILE A 368 -17.01 12.01 -21.94
N VAL A 369 -16.51 12.77 -22.89
CA VAL A 369 -15.27 12.47 -23.63
C VAL A 369 -14.30 13.61 -23.42
N VAL A 370 -13.09 13.27 -23.00
CA VAL A 370 -12.01 14.22 -22.76
C VAL A 370 -10.82 13.83 -23.61
N THR A 371 -10.29 14.80 -24.36
CA THR A 371 -9.19 14.59 -25.30
C THR A 371 -8.06 15.58 -25.06
N LYS A 372 -6.82 15.12 -25.22
CA LYS A 372 -5.61 15.94 -25.29
C LYS A 372 -4.93 15.62 -26.63
N ASN A 373 -4.49 16.65 -27.34
CA ASN A 373 -3.79 16.55 -28.63
C ASN A 373 -2.31 16.87 -28.50
#